data_AF-Q8ET47-F1
#
_entry.id   AF-Q8ET47-F1
#
_cell.length_a   1.000
_cell.length_b   1.000
_cell.length_c   1.000
_cell.angle_alpha   90.00
_cell.angle_beta   90.00
_cell.angle_gamma   90.00
#
_symmetry.space_group_name_H-M   'P 1'
#
loop_
_entity.id
_entity.type
_entity.pdbx_description
1 polymer ?
#
loop_
_entity_poly.entity_id
_entity_poly.type
_entity_poly.pdbx_seq_one_letter_code
_entity_poly.pdbx_strand_id
1 'polypeptide(L)'
;MKRETQVLKIAVFLIGLPVLALCIFLFPEVLSIAERNGEYFYLLPLFIIYLYLTAIPFYYALLQAYKLLQFIDQNKAFSEQSIKSLKIIRYCATMISVMYVISLPVFYVLAELDDAPGLILIGLVITFASLIIAVFAAVLQKLFKNANDIKSENDLTV
;
A
#
# COMPACT_ATOMS: atom_id res chain seq x y z
N MET A 1 -22.65 11.40 0.84
CA MET A 1 -21.54 11.10 1.77
C MET A 1 -21.62 9.73 2.42
N LYS A 2 -22.51 9.44 3.40
CA LYS A 2 -22.47 8.15 4.15
C LYS A 2 -22.57 6.88 3.28
N ARG A 3 -23.37 6.90 2.20
CA ARG A 3 -23.47 5.74 1.27
C ARG A 3 -22.19 5.57 0.44
N GLU A 4 -21.56 6.66 0.01
CA GLU A 4 -20.33 6.63 -0.80
C GLU A 4 -19.16 6.12 0.03
N THR A 5 -18.98 6.63 1.24
CA THR A 5 -17.94 6.17 2.16
C THR A 5 -18.12 4.71 2.56
N GLN A 6 -19.35 4.22 2.67
CA GLN A 6 -19.63 2.79 2.87
C GLN A 6 -19.11 1.94 1.71
N VAL A 7 -19.34 2.35 0.46
CA VAL A 7 -18.80 1.65 -0.72
C VAL A 7 -17.28 1.63 -0.69
N LEU A 8 -16.65 2.77 -0.38
CA LEU A 8 -15.18 2.85 -0.26
C LEU A 8 -14.63 1.98 0.88
N LYS A 9 -15.30 1.89 2.03
CA LYS A 9 -14.88 1.03 3.14
C LYS A 9 -14.95 -0.45 2.76
N ILE A 10 -16.00 -0.86 2.05
CA ILE A 10 -16.13 -2.22 1.51
C ILE A 10 -15.00 -2.48 0.50
N ALA A 11 -14.72 -1.53 -0.40
CA ALA A 11 -13.62 -1.64 -1.35
C ALA A 11 -12.26 -1.80 -0.66
N VAL A 12 -11.98 -1.04 0.41
CA VAL A 12 -10.74 -1.18 1.21
C VAL A 12 -10.61 -2.60 1.77
N PHE A 13 -11.70 -3.19 2.26
CA PHE A 13 -11.69 -4.57 2.76
C PHE A 13 -11.48 -5.59 1.63
N LEU A 14 -12.18 -5.41 0.51
CA LEU A 14 -12.05 -6.27 -0.67
C LEU A 14 -10.65 -6.22 -1.28
N ILE A 15 -9.96 -5.09 -1.24
CA ILE A 15 -8.58 -4.96 -1.74
C ILE A 15 -7.59 -5.68 -0.81
N GLY A 16 -7.84 -5.70 0.51
CA GLY A 16 -7.00 -6.40 1.47
C GLY A 16 -7.08 -7.94 1.37
N LEU A 17 -8.25 -8.48 1.03
CA LEU A 17 -8.50 -9.94 1.01
C LEU A 17 -7.59 -10.73 0.04
N PRO A 18 -7.42 -10.35 -1.24
CA PRO A 18 -6.53 -11.05 -2.16
C PRO A 18 -5.09 -11.08 -1.67
N VAL A 19 -4.59 -9.97 -1.12
CA VAL A 19 -3.23 -9.89 -0.58
C VAL A 19 -3.10 -10.81 0.64
N LEU A 20 -4.13 -10.92 1.47
CA LEU A 20 -4.13 -11.83 2.63
C LEU A 20 -4.11 -13.28 2.19
N ALA A 21 -4.94 -13.62 1.21
CA ALA A 21 -4.99 -14.96 0.62
C ALA A 21 -3.62 -15.33 0.02
N LEU A 22 -3.00 -14.42 -0.75
CA LEU A 22 -1.65 -14.61 -1.26
C LEU A 22 -0.66 -14.84 -0.11
N CYS A 23 -0.68 -14.04 0.95
CA CYS A 23 0.21 -14.23 2.09
C CYS A 23 0.01 -15.58 2.81
N ILE A 24 -1.19 -16.16 2.81
CA ILE A 24 -1.49 -17.43 3.51
C ILE A 24 -1.17 -18.64 2.61
N PHE A 25 -1.58 -18.60 1.34
CA PHE A 25 -1.47 -19.74 0.42
C PHE A 25 -0.10 -19.83 -0.27
N LEU A 26 0.57 -18.69 -0.50
CA LEU A 26 1.88 -18.69 -1.16
C LEU A 26 2.96 -19.31 -0.28
N PHE A 27 2.88 -19.13 1.05
CA PHE A 27 3.88 -19.66 1.99
C PHE A 27 4.05 -21.19 1.94
N PRO A 28 3.00 -22.01 2.07
CA PRO A 28 3.14 -23.47 2.01
C PRO A 28 3.56 -23.98 0.63
N GLU A 29 3.08 -23.34 -0.44
CA GLU A 29 3.43 -23.73 -1.82
C GLU A 29 4.92 -23.49 -2.09
N VAL A 30 5.44 -22.34 -1.67
CA VAL A 30 6.86 -22.01 -1.80
C VAL A 30 7.75 -22.93 -0.95
N LEU A 31 7.33 -23.30 0.27
CA LEU A 31 8.04 -24.30 1.08
C LEU A 31 8.15 -25.65 0.35
N SER A 32 7.05 -26.10 -0.26
CA SER A 32 7.02 -27.38 -0.97
C SER A 32 7.90 -27.42 -2.22
N ILE A 33 8.07 -26.27 -2.89
CA ILE A 33 8.97 -26.11 -4.04
C ILE A 33 10.42 -26.11 -3.58
N ALA A 34 10.73 -25.42 -2.48
CA ALA A 34 12.07 -25.38 -1.89
C ALA A 34 12.57 -26.76 -1.44
N GLU A 35 11.68 -27.63 -0.94
CA GLU A 35 12.03 -29.01 -0.55
C GLU A 35 12.31 -29.93 -1.75
N ARG A 36 11.73 -29.63 -2.93
CA ARG A 36 11.91 -30.43 -4.16
C ARG A 36 13.10 -30.01 -5.00
N ASN A 37 13.43 -28.71 -5.03
CA ASN A 37 14.48 -28.16 -5.88
C ASN A 37 15.63 -27.57 -5.04
N GLY A 38 16.76 -28.27 -5.01
CA GLY A 38 17.94 -27.86 -4.22
C GLY A 38 18.67 -26.60 -4.71
N GLU A 39 18.45 -26.16 -5.95
CA GLU A 39 19.23 -25.08 -6.58
C GLU A 39 18.73 -23.66 -6.24
N TYR A 40 17.47 -23.49 -5.80
CA TYR A 40 16.86 -22.17 -5.53
C TYR A 40 16.55 -21.92 -4.05
N PHE A 41 17.02 -22.80 -3.16
CA PHE A 41 16.71 -22.79 -1.73
C PHE A 41 16.98 -21.44 -1.04
N TYR A 42 17.97 -20.65 -1.49
CA TYR A 42 18.34 -19.40 -0.84
C TYR A 42 17.53 -18.17 -1.30
N LEU A 43 16.99 -18.17 -2.53
CA LEU A 43 16.30 -16.99 -3.10
C LEU A 43 14.81 -16.96 -2.74
N LEU A 44 14.17 -18.12 -2.65
CA LEU A 44 12.78 -18.28 -2.24
C LEU A 44 12.45 -17.68 -0.85
N PRO A 45 13.18 -18.00 0.24
CA PRO A 45 12.89 -17.44 1.55
C PRO A 45 13.12 -15.93 1.61
N LEU A 46 14.12 -15.40 0.87
CA LEU A 46 14.33 -13.95 0.75
C LEU A 46 13.16 -13.26 0.06
N PHE A 47 12.62 -13.85 -1.01
CA PHE A 47 11.45 -13.35 -1.71
C PHE A 47 10.20 -13.35 -0.82
N ILE A 48 9.98 -14.42 -0.05
CA ILE A 48 8.89 -14.48 0.93
C ILE A 48 9.03 -13.36 1.98
N ILE A 49 10.21 -13.23 2.59
CA ILE A 49 10.48 -12.19 3.60
C ILE A 49 10.19 -10.81 3.00
N TYR A 50 10.61 -10.56 1.76
CA TYR A 50 10.35 -9.32 1.06
C TYR A 50 8.85 -9.04 0.84
N LEU A 51 8.06 -10.05 0.46
CA LEU A 51 6.61 -9.91 0.30
C LEU A 51 5.93 -9.56 1.64
N TYR A 52 6.28 -10.25 2.73
CA TYR A 52 5.74 -9.92 4.05
C TYR A 52 6.19 -8.54 4.54
N LEU A 53 7.43 -8.15 4.27
CA LEU A 53 7.95 -6.82 4.61
C LEU A 53 7.17 -5.72 3.89
N THR A 54 6.76 -5.95 2.65
CA THR A 54 5.88 -5.05 1.87
C THR A 54 4.44 -5.08 2.35
N ALA A 55 3.94 -6.23 2.78
CA ALA A 55 2.56 -6.37 3.27
C ALA A 55 2.30 -5.47 4.49
N ILE A 56 3.29 -5.25 5.35
CA ILE A 56 3.18 -4.38 6.53
C ILE A 56 2.74 -2.94 6.16
N PRO A 57 3.49 -2.15 5.36
CA PRO A 57 3.07 -0.81 4.96
C PRO A 57 1.78 -0.83 4.13
N PHE A 58 1.52 -1.89 3.36
CA PHE A 58 0.27 -2.03 2.60
C PHE A 58 -0.96 -2.10 3.53
N TYR A 59 -0.98 -3.01 4.49
CA TYR A 59 -2.08 -3.11 5.45
C TYR A 59 -2.19 -1.87 6.34
N TYR A 60 -1.06 -1.29 6.72
CA TYR A 60 -1.07 -0.05 7.50
C TYR A 60 -1.71 1.11 6.71
N ALA A 61 -1.45 1.21 5.40
CA ALA A 61 -2.12 2.17 4.53
C ALA A 61 -3.64 1.91 4.44
N LEU A 62 -4.08 0.65 4.32
CA LEU A 62 -5.51 0.30 4.30
C LEU A 62 -6.22 0.67 5.60
N LEU A 63 -5.61 0.38 6.76
CA LEU A 63 -6.15 0.77 8.06
C LEU A 63 -6.30 2.29 8.16
N GLN A 64 -5.33 3.03 7.64
CA GLN A 64 -5.36 4.48 7.67
C GLN A 64 -6.37 5.07 6.68
N ALA A 65 -6.56 4.44 5.52
CA ALA A 65 -7.62 4.79 4.57
C ALA A 65 -9.00 4.57 5.19
N TYR A 66 -9.21 3.46 5.90
CA TYR A 66 -10.45 3.21 6.63
C TYR A 66 -10.72 4.28 7.71
N LYS A 67 -9.70 4.65 8.49
CA LYS A 67 -9.81 5.75 9.49
C LYS A 67 -10.15 7.08 8.83
N LEU A 68 -9.53 7.41 7.69
CA LEU A 68 -9.84 8.62 6.93
C LEU A 68 -11.32 8.64 6.51
N LEU A 69 -11.85 7.53 5.99
CA LEU A 69 -13.27 7.40 5.65
C LEU A 69 -14.19 7.57 6.86
N GLN A 70 -13.78 7.07 8.03
CA GLN A 70 -14.51 7.28 9.28
C GLN A 70 -14.52 8.75 9.72
N PHE A 71 -13.41 9.48 9.57
CA PHE A 71 -13.37 10.91 9.86
C PHE A 71 -14.26 11.72 8.90
N ILE A 72 -14.31 11.34 7.63
CA ILE A 72 -15.22 11.94 6.64
C ILE A 72 -16.69 11.73 7.07
N ASP A 73 -17.07 10.53 7.52
CA ASP A 73 -18.43 10.27 8.01
C ASP A 73 -18.80 11.06 9.27
N GLN A 74 -17.81 11.42 10.07
CA GLN A 74 -17.96 12.23 11.28
C GLN A 74 -17.89 13.75 11.00
N ASN A 75 -17.86 14.17 9.74
CA ASN A 75 -17.65 15.58 9.33
C ASN A 75 -16.32 16.18 9.85
N LYS A 76 -15.31 15.34 10.09
CA LYS A 76 -13.96 15.70 10.54
C LYS A 76 -12.92 15.53 9.42
N ALA A 77 -13.34 15.67 8.16
CA ALA A 77 -12.49 15.45 6.99
C ALA A 77 -11.24 16.35 7.00
N PHE A 78 -11.37 17.61 7.42
CA PHE A 78 -10.24 18.56 7.46
C PHE A 78 -9.51 18.61 8.80
N SER A 79 -9.76 17.66 9.71
CA SER A 79 -9.10 17.69 11.01
C SER A 79 -7.63 17.26 10.91
N GLU A 80 -6.83 17.66 11.92
CA GLU A 80 -5.45 17.19 12.10
C GLU A 80 -5.32 15.65 12.04
N GLN A 81 -6.32 14.92 12.55
CA GLN A 81 -6.31 13.45 12.48
C GLN A 81 -6.45 12.93 11.03
N SER A 82 -7.27 13.58 10.21
CA SER A 82 -7.41 13.26 8.79
C SER A 82 -6.15 13.61 7.99
N ILE A 83 -5.52 14.74 8.28
CA ILE A 83 -4.24 15.13 7.68
C ILE A 83 -3.13 14.14 8.06
N LYS A 84 -3.06 13.73 9.34
CA LYS A 84 -2.14 12.68 9.80
C LYS A 84 -2.38 11.36 9.10
N SER A 85 -3.65 11.03 8.81
CA SER A 85 -4.02 9.84 8.04
C SER A 85 -3.46 9.85 6.64
N LEU A 86 -3.66 10.94 5.90
CA LEU A 86 -3.12 11.12 4.55
C LEU A 86 -1.59 11.09 4.54
N LYS A 87 -0.95 11.70 5.55
CA LYS A 87 0.51 11.68 5.70
C LYS A 87 1.05 10.25 5.82
N ILE A 88 0.41 9.41 6.63
CA ILE A 88 0.78 8.00 6.80
C ILE A 88 0.57 7.21 5.49
N ILE A 89 -0.60 7.35 4.84
CA ILE A 89 -0.89 6.68 3.55
C ILE A 89 0.19 7.02 2.52
N ARG A 90 0.55 8.30 2.42
CA ARG A 90 1.63 8.78 1.55
C ARG A 90 2.94 8.07 1.84
N TYR A 91 3.38 8.03 3.10
CA TYR A 91 4.65 7.38 3.45
C TYR A 91 4.65 5.87 3.16
N CYS A 92 3.56 5.17 3.48
CA CYS A 92 3.44 3.76 3.16
C CYS A 92 3.51 3.50 1.65
N ALA A 93 2.79 4.28 0.85
CA ALA A 93 2.80 4.16 -0.59
C ALA A 93 4.18 4.49 -1.20
N THR A 94 4.86 5.53 -0.69
CA THR A 94 6.25 5.84 -1.09
C THR A 94 7.21 4.71 -0.72
N MET A 95 7.08 4.13 0.48
CA MET A 95 7.93 3.02 0.91
C MET A 95 7.77 1.80 -0.01
N ILE A 96 6.53 1.41 -0.32
CA ILE A 96 6.24 0.31 -1.25
C ILE A 96 6.84 0.59 -2.63
N SER A 97 6.65 1.82 -3.15
CA SER A 97 7.18 2.21 -4.45
C SER A 97 8.72 2.08 -4.49
N VAL A 98 9.41 2.64 -3.49
CA VAL A 98 10.87 2.60 -3.40
C VAL A 98 11.38 1.16 -3.26
N MET A 99 10.75 0.34 -2.41
CA MET A 99 11.11 -1.07 -2.26
C MET A 99 11.05 -1.79 -3.60
N TYR A 100 9.95 -1.64 -4.34
CA TYR A 100 9.77 -2.33 -5.62
C TYR A 100 10.71 -1.83 -6.70
N VAL A 101 10.99 -0.52 -6.77
CA VAL A 101 12.00 0.04 -7.70
C VAL A 101 13.37 -0.60 -7.46
N ILE A 102 13.80 -0.68 -6.20
CA ILE A 102 15.10 -1.26 -5.84
C ILE A 102 15.14 -2.76 -6.16
N SER A 103 14.00 -3.45 -6.06
CA SER A 103 13.89 -4.88 -6.36
C SER A 103 13.73 -5.20 -7.86
N LEU A 104 13.48 -4.23 -8.74
CA LEU A 104 13.31 -4.48 -10.18
C LEU A 104 14.51 -5.22 -10.83
N PRO A 105 15.79 -4.87 -10.56
CA PRO A 105 16.91 -5.62 -11.11
C PRO A 105 16.95 -7.08 -10.64
N VAL A 106 16.57 -7.34 -9.38
CA VAL A 106 16.48 -8.69 -8.83
C VAL A 106 15.34 -9.47 -9.50
N PHE A 107 14.18 -8.84 -9.69
CA PHE A 107 13.07 -9.45 -10.42
C PHE A 107 13.40 -9.73 -11.89
N TYR A 108 14.25 -8.92 -12.51
CA TYR A 108 14.73 -9.16 -13.86
C TYR A 108 15.56 -10.44 -13.94
N VAL A 109 16.54 -10.60 -13.05
CA VAL A 109 17.38 -11.81 -13.00
C VAL A 109 16.55 -13.06 -12.71
N LEU A 110 15.60 -12.98 -11.76
CA LEU A 110 14.70 -14.10 -11.46
C LEU A 110 13.79 -14.44 -12.64
N ALA A 111 13.29 -13.43 -13.36
CA ALA A 111 12.44 -13.64 -14.53
C ALA A 111 13.18 -14.34 -15.68
N GLU A 112 14.46 -14.03 -15.89
CA GLU A 112 15.29 -14.75 -16.86
C GLU A 112 15.61 -16.18 -16.42
N LEU A 113 15.87 -16.41 -15.13
CA LEU A 113 16.21 -17.73 -14.61
C LEU A 113 15.06 -18.74 -14.68
N ASP A 114 13.83 -18.30 -14.38
CA ASP A 114 12.64 -19.17 -14.35
C ASP A 114 11.81 -19.11 -15.65
N ASP A 115 12.33 -18.48 -16.72
CA ASP A 115 11.62 -18.21 -17.98
C ASP A 115 10.22 -17.59 -17.76
N ALA A 116 10.15 -16.68 -16.79
CA ALA A 116 8.92 -16.07 -16.28
C ALA A 116 8.94 -14.53 -16.44
N PRO A 117 8.90 -14.00 -17.67
CA PRO A 117 9.05 -12.56 -17.95
C PRO A 117 7.97 -11.69 -17.30
N GLY A 118 6.81 -12.28 -16.94
CA GLY A 118 5.71 -11.58 -16.29
C GLY A 118 6.04 -10.99 -14.91
N LEU A 119 7.05 -11.51 -14.21
CA LEU A 119 7.41 -11.05 -12.85
C LEU A 119 7.83 -9.57 -12.83
N ILE A 120 8.60 -9.13 -13.84
CA ILE A 120 9.02 -7.73 -13.97
C ILE A 120 7.81 -6.82 -14.15
N LEU A 121 6.84 -7.23 -14.97
CA LEU A 121 5.63 -6.46 -15.24
C LEU A 121 4.80 -6.26 -13.96
N ILE A 122 4.67 -7.30 -13.14
CA ILE A 122 3.99 -7.22 -11.84
C ILE A 122 4.70 -6.21 -10.93
N GLY A 123 6.04 -6.28 -10.85
CA GLY A 123 6.84 -5.36 -10.07
C GLY A 123 6.68 -3.89 -10.52
N LEU A 124 6.62 -3.66 -11.82
CA LEU A 124 6.36 -2.34 -12.42
C LEU A 124 4.96 -1.83 -12.09
N VAL A 125 3.92 -2.66 -12.24
CA VAL A 125 2.53 -2.27 -11.92
C VAL A 125 2.41 -1.85 -10.45
N ILE A 126 3.00 -2.62 -9.53
CA ILE A 126 2.98 -2.29 -8.09
C ILE A 126 3.73 -0.98 -7.82
N THR A 127 4.87 -0.78 -8.47
CA THR A 127 5.67 0.45 -8.37
C THR A 127 4.87 1.67 -8.81
N PHE A 128 4.26 1.62 -9.99
CA PHE A 128 3.48 2.73 -10.53
C PHE A 128 2.19 2.99 -9.75
N ALA A 129 1.46 1.95 -9.37
CA ALA A 129 0.25 2.08 -8.57
C ALA A 129 0.55 2.75 -7.21
N SER A 130 1.60 2.31 -6.52
CA SER A 130 2.02 2.89 -5.25
C SER A 130 2.53 4.33 -5.40
N LEU A 131 3.24 4.65 -6.49
CA LEU A 131 3.66 6.02 -6.80
C LEU A 131 2.45 6.95 -7.00
N ILE A 132 1.45 6.53 -7.78
CA ILE A 132 0.22 7.29 -8.01
C ILE A 132 -0.50 7.56 -6.68
N ILE A 133 -0.64 6.54 -5.84
CA ILE A 133 -1.27 6.67 -4.51
C ILE A 133 -0.47 7.65 -3.64
N ALA A 134 0.86 7.57 -3.64
CA ALA A 134 1.72 8.46 -2.87
C ALA A 134 1.55 9.93 -3.29
N VAL A 135 1.62 10.21 -4.60
CA VAL A 135 1.44 11.56 -5.15
C VAL A 135 0.03 12.08 -4.83
N PHE A 136 -0.99 11.26 -5.07
CA PHE A 136 -2.38 11.62 -4.79
C PHE A 136 -2.60 11.95 -3.31
N ALA A 137 -2.10 11.10 -2.40
CA ALA A 137 -2.18 11.33 -0.96
C ALA A 137 -1.42 12.60 -0.54
N ALA A 138 -0.29 12.92 -1.19
CA ALA A 138 0.45 14.16 -0.94
C ALA A 138 -0.35 15.41 -1.34
N VAL A 139 -1.03 15.37 -2.50
CA VAL A 139 -1.90 16.46 -2.96
C VAL A 139 -3.06 16.64 -1.98
N LEU A 140 -3.78 15.57 -1.63
CA LEU A 140 -4.88 15.65 -0.66
C LEU A 140 -4.42 16.14 0.71
N GLN A 141 -3.25 15.70 1.19
CA GLN A 141 -2.68 16.15 2.45
C GLN A 141 -2.48 17.67 2.45
N LYS A 142 -1.94 18.24 1.35
CA LYS A 142 -1.73 19.68 1.22
C LYS A 142 -3.06 20.44 1.18
N LEU A 143 -4.04 19.95 0.42
CA LEU A 143 -5.36 20.56 0.33
C LEU A 143 -6.08 20.57 1.68
N PHE A 144 -6.04 19.46 2.41
CA PHE A 144 -6.70 19.33 3.70
C PHE A 144 -6.05 20.21 4.76
N LYS A 145 -4.71 20.31 4.74
CA LYS A 145 -3.97 21.22 5.60
C LYS A 145 -4.35 22.68 5.34
N ASN A 146 -4.32 23.12 4.09
CA ASN A 146 -4.69 24.49 3.75
C ASN A 146 -6.14 24.82 4.17
N ALA A 147 -7.08 23.90 3.96
CA ALA A 147 -8.47 24.07 4.39
C ALA A 147 -8.62 24.16 5.92
N ASN A 148 -7.85 23.36 6.66
CA ASN A 148 -7.82 23.42 8.12
C ASN A 148 -7.25 24.75 8.63
N ASP A 149 -6.16 25.22 8.02
CA ASP A 149 -5.50 26.48 8.40
C ASP A 149 -6.46 27.68 8.20
N ILE A 150 -7.15 27.74 7.06
CA ILE A 150 -8.18 28.76 6.77
C ILE A 150 -9.32 28.71 7.80
N LYS A 151 -9.80 27.50 8.11
CA LYS A 151 -10.88 27.33 9.09
C LYS A 151 -10.44 27.79 10.49
N SER A 152 -9.22 27.45 10.89
CA SER A 152 -8.65 27.86 12.18
C SER A 152 -8.50 29.37 12.28
N GLU A 153 -8.13 30.05 11.20
CA GLU A 153 -8.03 31.51 11.18
C GLU A 153 -9.40 32.19 11.30
N ASN A 154 -10.40 31.67 10.59
CA ASN A 154 -11.77 32.17 10.69
C ASN A 154 -12.37 31.96 12.10
N ASP A 155 -12.11 30.82 12.74
CA ASP A 155 -12.58 30.52 14.09
C ASP A 155 -11.90 31.40 15.17
N LEU A 156 -10.75 32.04 14.88
CA LEU A 156 -10.02 32.93 15.79
C LEU A 156 -10.37 34.41 15.66
N THR A 157 -11.09 34.81 14.60
CA THR A 157 -11.39 36.21 14.28
C THR A 157 -12.84 36.61 14.56
N VAL A 158 -13.70 35.66 14.91
CA VAL A 158 -15.12 35.86 15.27
C VAL A 158 -15.32 35.88 16.79
#